data_AF-W1WI12-F1
#
_entry.id   AF-W1WI12-F1
#
_cell.length_a   1.000
_cell.length_b   1.000
_cell.length_c   1.000
_cell.angle_alpha   90.00
_cell.angle_beta   90.00
_cell.angle_gamma   90.00
#
_symmetry.space_group_name_H-M   'P 1'
#
loop_
_entity.id
_entity.type
_entity.pdbx_description
1 polymer ?
#
loop_
_entity_poly.entity_id
_entity_poly.type
_entity_poly.pdbx_seq_one_letter_code
_entity_poly.pdbx_strand_id
1 'polypeptide(L)'
;MDENALGFASYWRNSLADAESGKGSFERKDAQNFTHWHGIAAGRLDEAIVSKFFEGEKDDVETVDVVLRPKVYFRLLQHGKDRSAGVPDIVTPLVTPALLSREGFLYPTPATSIPRDLLEPLPKGAFSIGEIEQYDKYKTTHTSFSIKFDDSVDNTAETDEEREARYAALQQDWRQYLDDSERLLKNVAGDWIKNPEQYELAEHGYIVKTAQSGGASFHILSLYDHLLVCKKDVPLFNRFA
;
A
#
# COMPACT_ATOMS: atom_id res chain seq x y z
N MET A 1 -20.23 -25.33 -3.19
CA MET A 1 -18.97 -25.08 -3.93
C MET A 1 -17.98 -26.18 -3.60
N ASP A 2 -17.31 -26.73 -4.60
CA ASP A 2 -16.18 -27.65 -4.39
C ASP A 2 -14.90 -26.86 -4.01
N GLU A 3 -13.89 -27.56 -3.46
CA GLU A 3 -12.62 -26.96 -2.99
C GLU A 3 -11.89 -26.14 -4.06
N ASN A 4 -11.91 -26.55 -5.32
CA ASN A 4 -11.32 -25.82 -6.44
C ASN A 4 -12.04 -24.49 -6.64
N ALA A 5 -13.37 -24.47 -6.67
CA ALA A 5 -14.14 -23.24 -6.84
C ALA A 5 -13.91 -22.22 -5.70
N LEU A 6 -13.71 -22.70 -4.46
CA LEU A 6 -13.30 -21.87 -3.32
C LEU A 6 -11.86 -21.34 -3.48
N GLY A 7 -10.96 -22.16 -4.01
CA GLY A 7 -9.59 -21.76 -4.33
C GLY A 7 -9.53 -20.66 -5.40
N PHE A 8 -10.29 -20.81 -6.49
CA PHE A 8 -10.37 -19.81 -7.55
C PHE A 8 -11.01 -18.51 -7.09
N ALA A 9 -12.09 -18.57 -6.30
CA ALA A 9 -12.71 -17.39 -5.71
C ALA A 9 -11.73 -16.62 -4.82
N SER A 10 -10.96 -17.31 -3.98
CA SER A 10 -9.91 -16.70 -3.15
C SER A 10 -8.78 -16.11 -4.00
N TYR A 11 -8.33 -16.84 -5.02
CA TYR A 11 -7.26 -16.39 -5.92
C TYR A 11 -7.65 -15.14 -6.71
N TRP A 12 -8.86 -15.10 -7.29
CA TRP A 12 -9.35 -13.93 -8.02
C TRP A 12 -9.63 -12.75 -7.11
N ARG A 13 -10.15 -12.98 -5.90
CA ARG A 13 -10.27 -11.94 -4.87
C ARG A 13 -8.92 -11.29 -4.59
N ASN A 14 -7.90 -12.09 -4.28
CA ASN A 14 -6.57 -11.58 -3.95
C ASN A 14 -5.93 -10.86 -5.15
N SER A 15 -6.05 -11.43 -6.35
CA SER A 15 -5.52 -10.82 -7.58
C SER A 15 -6.17 -9.45 -7.88
N LEU A 16 -7.48 -9.31 -7.62
CA LEU A 16 -8.19 -8.04 -7.78
C LEU A 16 -7.81 -7.03 -6.70
N ALA A 17 -7.64 -7.49 -5.45
CA ALA A 17 -7.17 -6.65 -4.34
C ALA A 17 -5.74 -6.12 -4.60
N ASP A 18 -4.86 -6.96 -5.15
CA ASP A 18 -3.48 -6.58 -5.52
C ASP A 18 -3.46 -5.56 -6.65
N ALA A 19 -4.32 -5.73 -7.65
CA ALA A 19 -4.43 -4.80 -8.78
C ALA A 19 -4.88 -3.38 -8.35
N GLU A 20 -5.81 -3.27 -7.39
CA GLU A 20 -6.21 -1.97 -6.83
C GLU A 20 -5.15 -1.40 -5.88
N SER A 21 -4.51 -2.26 -5.09
CA SER A 21 -3.44 -1.88 -4.18
C SER A 21 -2.22 -1.32 -4.90
N GLY A 22 -2.02 -1.68 -6.16
CA GLY A 22 -0.94 -1.19 -7.02
C GLY A 22 -1.18 0.16 -7.70
N LYS A 23 -2.37 0.79 -7.58
CA LYS A 23 -2.66 2.10 -8.19
C LYS A 23 -1.99 3.25 -7.44
N GLY A 24 -1.66 4.33 -8.14
CA GLY A 24 -1.08 5.54 -7.57
C GLY A 24 -1.92 6.80 -7.78
N SER A 25 -2.89 6.76 -8.68
CA SER A 25 -3.82 7.85 -8.97
C SER A 25 -5.20 7.57 -8.36
N PHE A 26 -5.75 8.54 -7.62
CA PHE A 26 -7.04 8.40 -6.94
C PHE A 26 -7.91 9.65 -7.08
N GLU A 27 -9.22 9.46 -7.11
CA GLU A 27 -10.19 10.52 -6.82
C GLU A 27 -10.36 10.66 -5.30
N ARG A 28 -10.82 11.83 -4.83
CA ARG A 28 -11.05 12.06 -3.39
C ARG A 28 -11.99 11.03 -2.76
N LYS A 29 -12.97 10.52 -3.52
CA LYS A 29 -13.94 9.51 -3.06
C LYS A 29 -13.30 8.14 -2.80
N ASP A 30 -12.29 7.77 -3.58
CA ASP A 30 -11.66 6.44 -3.51
C ASP A 30 -10.71 6.36 -2.31
N ALA A 31 -10.07 7.48 -1.95
CA ALA A 31 -9.18 7.58 -0.79
C ALA A 31 -9.92 7.74 0.56
N GLN A 32 -11.25 7.89 0.60
CA GLN A 32 -12.00 8.09 1.87
C GLN A 32 -11.85 6.93 2.84
N ASN A 33 -11.61 5.72 2.32
CA ASN A 33 -11.45 4.52 3.13
C ASN A 33 -9.99 4.29 3.58
N PHE A 34 -9.05 5.10 3.11
CA PHE A 34 -7.65 4.95 3.49
C PHE A 34 -7.43 5.49 4.89
N THR A 35 -6.63 4.76 5.67
CA THR A 35 -6.31 5.22 7.02
C THR A 35 -5.17 6.23 6.93
N HIS A 36 -5.37 7.40 7.52
CA HIS A 36 -4.35 8.43 7.58
C HIS A 36 -3.25 7.99 8.55
N TRP A 37 -2.02 8.06 8.09
CA TRP A 37 -0.85 7.68 8.86
C TRP A 37 0.04 8.91 9.07
N HIS A 38 0.10 9.36 10.31
CA HIS A 38 0.94 10.45 10.76
C HIS A 38 2.24 9.90 11.35
N GLY A 39 3.28 10.74 11.44
CA GLY A 39 4.53 10.31 12.06
C GLY A 39 5.28 9.24 11.26
N ILE A 40 5.22 9.32 9.93
CA ILE A 40 5.84 8.36 8.99
C ILE A 40 7.31 8.06 9.33
N ALA A 41 8.06 9.05 9.82
CA ALA A 41 9.46 8.91 10.21
C ALA A 41 9.71 7.93 11.38
N ALA A 42 8.67 7.62 12.18
CA ALA A 42 8.79 6.73 13.33
C ALA A 42 8.68 5.24 12.97
N GLY A 43 8.06 4.89 11.82
CA GLY A 43 7.87 3.49 11.42
C GLY A 43 6.93 2.69 12.34
N ARG A 44 6.13 3.39 13.15
CA ARG A 44 5.19 2.82 14.11
C ARG A 44 3.82 3.48 13.98
N LEU A 45 2.77 2.70 14.12
CA LEU A 45 1.39 3.16 14.17
C LEU A 45 0.87 3.33 15.58
N ASP A 46 -0.10 4.22 15.74
CA ASP A 46 -0.84 4.38 16.98
C ASP A 46 -1.69 3.15 17.29
N GLU A 47 -1.85 2.83 18.58
CA GLU A 47 -2.60 1.67 19.06
C GLU A 47 -4.04 1.62 18.52
N ALA A 48 -4.69 2.78 18.35
CA ALA A 48 -6.02 2.86 17.76
C ALA A 48 -6.07 2.37 16.31
N ILE A 49 -5.03 2.67 15.51
CA ILE A 49 -4.91 2.20 14.13
C ILE A 49 -4.61 0.71 14.13
N VAL A 50 -3.68 0.25 14.98
CA VAL A 50 -3.34 -1.17 15.11
C VAL A 50 -4.58 -1.99 15.46
N SER A 51 -5.32 -1.60 16.49
CA SER A 51 -6.55 -2.29 16.91
C SER A 51 -7.56 -2.42 15.77
N LYS A 52 -7.77 -1.36 14.98
CA LYS A 52 -8.64 -1.38 13.79
C LYS A 52 -8.16 -2.38 12.73
N PHE A 53 -6.84 -2.49 12.50
CA PHE A 53 -6.29 -3.38 11.48
C PHE A 53 -6.32 -4.86 11.90
N PHE A 54 -6.26 -5.15 13.20
CA PHE A 54 -6.39 -6.49 13.76
C PHE A 54 -7.83 -6.87 14.12
N GLU A 55 -8.81 -5.99 13.89
CA GLU A 55 -10.23 -6.30 14.12
C GLU A 55 -10.68 -7.49 13.27
N GLY A 56 -11.18 -8.54 13.93
CA GLY A 56 -11.62 -9.78 13.29
C GLY A 56 -10.51 -10.79 12.99
N GLU A 57 -9.24 -10.45 13.24
CA GLU A 57 -8.14 -11.41 13.20
C GLU A 57 -8.10 -12.22 14.49
N LYS A 58 -7.61 -13.46 14.41
CA LYS A 58 -7.44 -14.31 15.59
C LYS A 58 -6.28 -13.81 16.45
N ASP A 59 -6.32 -14.12 17.74
CA ASP A 59 -5.29 -13.70 18.70
C ASP A 59 -3.90 -14.29 18.41
N ASP A 60 -3.83 -15.41 17.69
CA ASP A 60 -2.59 -16.04 17.23
C ASP A 60 -1.97 -15.37 15.99
N VAL A 61 -2.68 -14.44 15.34
CA VAL A 61 -2.15 -13.67 14.21
C VAL A 61 -1.26 -12.54 14.74
N GLU A 62 0.04 -12.63 14.50
CA GLU A 62 1.02 -11.64 14.96
C GLU A 62 1.17 -10.44 14.02
N THR A 63 0.92 -10.66 12.73
CA THR A 63 1.07 -9.64 11.68
C THR A 63 -0.08 -9.64 10.69
N VAL A 64 -0.35 -8.48 10.10
CA VAL A 64 -1.33 -8.32 9.02
C VAL A 64 -0.68 -7.64 7.81
N ASP A 65 -1.09 -8.04 6.61
CA ASP A 65 -0.63 -7.44 5.36
C ASP A 65 -1.23 -6.05 5.17
N VAL A 66 -0.35 -5.08 4.94
CA VAL A 66 -0.70 -3.68 4.70
C VAL A 66 0.06 -3.13 3.51
N VAL A 67 -0.47 -2.04 2.96
CA VAL A 67 0.13 -1.28 1.87
C VAL A 67 0.41 0.13 2.36
N LEU A 68 1.69 0.50 2.33
CA LEU A 68 2.18 1.81 2.74
C LEU A 68 2.23 2.75 1.56
N ARG A 69 1.75 3.97 1.77
CA ARG A 69 1.81 5.09 0.81
C ARG A 69 2.39 6.30 1.54
N PRO A 70 3.72 6.36 1.71
CA PRO A 70 4.39 7.33 2.58
C PRO A 70 4.42 8.76 2.00
N LYS A 71 4.08 8.94 0.72
CA LYS A 71 4.00 10.25 0.08
C LYS A 71 2.63 10.39 -0.57
N VAL A 72 1.93 11.46 -0.23
CA VAL A 72 0.59 11.77 -0.74
C VAL A 72 0.59 13.20 -1.22
N TYR A 73 0.16 13.41 -2.45
CA TYR A 73 0.08 14.72 -3.09
C TYR A 73 -1.37 15.04 -3.41
N PHE A 74 -1.88 16.15 -2.88
CA PHE A 74 -3.23 16.63 -3.15
C PHE A 74 -3.22 17.66 -4.24
N ARG A 75 -4.14 17.53 -5.20
CA ARG A 75 -4.32 18.52 -6.23
C ARG A 75 -4.84 19.84 -5.65
N LEU A 76 -4.20 20.94 -6.03
CA LEU A 76 -4.62 22.30 -5.69
C LEU A 76 -5.88 22.67 -6.50
N LEU A 77 -6.86 23.27 -5.81
CA LEU A 77 -8.06 23.80 -6.44
C LEU A 77 -7.75 25.13 -7.12
N GLN A 78 -7.57 25.14 -8.44
CA GLN A 78 -7.54 26.40 -9.20
C GLN A 78 -8.95 26.81 -9.65
N HIS A 79 -9.42 27.95 -9.14
CA HIS A 79 -10.63 28.67 -9.60
C HIS A 79 -11.97 27.91 -9.57
N GLY A 80 -12.20 27.05 -8.57
CA GLY A 80 -13.54 26.49 -8.30
C GLY A 80 -14.16 25.66 -9.44
N LYS A 81 -13.35 25.25 -10.42
CA LYS A 81 -13.75 24.31 -11.48
C LYS A 81 -12.79 23.13 -11.48
N ASP A 82 -13.21 22.07 -10.78
CA ASP A 82 -12.73 20.74 -11.09
C ASP A 82 -13.04 20.45 -12.57
N ARG A 83 -12.07 19.87 -13.27
CA ARG A 83 -12.17 19.15 -14.56
C ARG A 83 -11.19 19.69 -15.60
N SER A 84 -9.91 19.38 -15.41
CA SER A 84 -9.18 18.76 -16.52
C SER A 84 -9.47 17.26 -16.45
N ALA A 85 -10.20 16.73 -17.43
CA ALA A 85 -10.44 15.30 -17.53
C ALA A 85 -9.09 14.55 -17.61
N GLY A 86 -8.92 13.50 -16.82
CA GLY A 86 -7.71 12.66 -16.83
C GLY A 86 -6.62 13.01 -15.82
N VAL A 87 -6.82 14.01 -14.95
CA VAL A 87 -5.87 14.37 -13.88
C VAL A 87 -6.46 13.98 -12.50
N PRO A 88 -5.76 13.15 -11.70
CA PRO A 88 -6.26 12.68 -10.41
C PRO A 88 -6.31 13.78 -9.34
N ASP A 89 -7.13 13.57 -8.31
CA ASP A 89 -7.19 14.49 -7.17
C ASP A 89 -6.07 14.22 -6.17
N ILE A 90 -5.64 12.97 -6.10
CA ILE A 90 -4.66 12.47 -5.14
C ILE A 90 -3.66 11.61 -5.91
N VAL A 91 -2.37 11.85 -5.69
CA VAL A 91 -1.27 11.07 -6.24
C VAL A 91 -0.46 10.50 -5.10
N THR A 92 -0.30 9.18 -5.08
CA THR A 92 0.60 8.47 -4.17
C THR A 92 1.66 7.76 -5.00
N PRO A 93 2.85 8.35 -5.17
CA PRO A 93 3.83 7.84 -6.11
C PRO A 93 4.62 6.65 -5.58
N LEU A 94 4.46 6.29 -4.30
CA LEU A 94 5.13 5.17 -3.68
C LEU A 94 4.10 4.22 -3.08
N VAL A 95 4.28 2.93 -3.38
CA VAL A 95 3.49 1.83 -2.85
C VAL A 95 4.46 0.77 -2.33
N THR A 96 4.39 0.48 -1.03
CA THR A 96 5.21 -0.54 -0.39
C THR A 96 4.31 -1.54 0.32
N PRO A 97 4.24 -2.80 -0.14
CA PRO A 97 3.67 -3.87 0.68
C PRO A 97 4.51 -4.03 1.94
N ALA A 98 3.86 -4.21 3.08
CA ALA A 98 4.50 -4.34 4.38
C ALA A 98 3.68 -5.24 5.30
N LEU A 99 4.31 -5.70 6.38
CA LEU A 99 3.63 -6.34 7.49
C LEU A 99 3.48 -5.34 8.63
N LEU A 100 2.31 -5.33 9.26
CA LEU A 100 2.06 -4.58 10.49
C LEU A 100 2.00 -5.55 11.66
N SER A 101 2.84 -5.37 12.68
CA SER A 101 2.78 -6.17 13.92
C SER A 101 1.78 -5.62 14.94
N ARG A 102 1.39 -6.46 15.91
CA ARG A 102 0.54 -6.04 17.05
C ARG A 102 1.16 -4.97 17.94
N GLU A 103 2.48 -4.83 17.96
CA GLU A 103 3.18 -3.73 18.65
C GLU A 103 3.08 -2.38 17.89
N GLY A 104 2.60 -2.42 16.65
CA GLY A 104 2.44 -1.30 15.75
C GLY A 104 3.62 -1.06 14.81
N PHE A 105 4.63 -1.93 14.79
CA PHE A 105 5.80 -1.78 13.92
C PHE A 105 5.48 -2.18 12.47
N LEU A 106 6.09 -1.46 11.54
CA LEU A 106 5.94 -1.67 10.11
C LEU A 106 7.19 -2.33 9.53
N TYR A 107 6.98 -3.44 8.82
CA TYR A 107 8.04 -4.23 8.19
C TYR A 107 7.87 -4.18 6.67
N PRO A 108 8.48 -3.20 5.97
CA PRO A 108 8.36 -3.06 4.53
C PRO A 108 9.04 -4.21 3.81
N THR A 109 8.35 -4.74 2.79
CA THR A 109 8.87 -5.76 1.89
C THR A 109 9.77 -5.13 0.82
N PRO A 110 10.60 -5.91 0.10
CA PRO A 110 11.43 -5.37 -0.99
C PRO A 110 10.61 -4.97 -2.23
N ALA A 111 9.28 -5.15 -2.20
CA ALA A 111 8.39 -4.85 -3.31
C ALA A 111 7.93 -3.38 -3.37
N THR A 112 8.68 -2.44 -2.76
CA THR A 112 8.43 -1.01 -2.91
C THR A 112 8.44 -0.61 -4.37
N SER A 113 7.40 0.02 -4.88
CA SER A 113 7.26 0.32 -6.32
C SER A 113 6.63 1.69 -6.55
N ILE A 114 6.80 2.19 -7.77
CA ILE A 114 6.04 3.33 -8.28
C ILE A 114 4.90 2.77 -9.13
N PRO A 115 3.64 3.13 -8.83
CA PRO A 115 2.48 2.65 -9.57
C PRO A 115 2.58 2.87 -11.08
N ARG A 116 2.26 1.83 -11.86
CA ARG A 116 2.36 1.84 -13.33
C ARG A 116 1.43 2.83 -14.00
N ASP A 117 0.30 3.16 -13.36
CA ASP A 117 -0.68 4.15 -13.81
C ASP A 117 -0.15 5.59 -13.73
N LEU A 118 1.00 5.80 -13.06
CA LEU A 118 1.69 7.09 -13.00
C LEU A 118 2.92 7.16 -13.94
N LEU A 119 3.24 6.08 -14.67
CA LEU A 119 4.45 5.97 -15.47
C LEU A 119 4.14 5.87 -16.97
N GLU A 120 4.84 6.64 -17.79
CA GLU A 120 4.73 6.55 -19.25
C GLU A 120 5.34 5.25 -19.80
N PRO A 121 4.82 4.70 -20.92
CA PRO A 121 3.74 5.23 -21.76
C PRO A 121 2.34 5.02 -21.15
N LEU A 122 1.48 6.03 -21.29
CA LEU A 122 0.06 6.04 -20.90
C LEU A 122 -0.82 6.52 -22.06
N PRO A 123 -2.15 6.28 -22.03
CA PRO A 123 -3.08 6.84 -23.02
C PRO A 123 -2.96 8.38 -23.10
N LYS A 124 -3.19 8.95 -24.30
CA LYS A 124 -3.11 10.40 -24.51
C LYS A 124 -4.01 11.17 -23.54
N GLY A 125 -3.42 12.11 -22.80
CA GLY A 125 -4.12 12.94 -21.82
C GLY A 125 -4.21 12.35 -20.42
N ALA A 126 -3.60 11.18 -20.16
CA ALA A 126 -3.43 10.65 -18.82
C ALA A 126 -2.31 11.38 -18.08
N PHE A 127 -2.44 11.46 -16.76
CA PHE A 127 -1.44 12.05 -15.87
C PHE A 127 -0.27 11.08 -15.63
N SER A 128 0.96 11.57 -15.76
CA SER A 128 2.21 10.84 -15.50
C SER A 128 3.14 11.67 -14.60
N ILE A 129 4.03 10.99 -13.87
CA ILE A 129 5.09 11.60 -13.05
C ILE A 129 6.49 11.20 -13.50
N GLY A 130 6.61 10.21 -14.38
CA GLY A 130 7.88 9.64 -14.84
C GLY A 130 7.68 8.58 -15.91
N GLU A 131 8.76 7.88 -16.27
CA GLU A 131 8.78 6.86 -17.32
C GLU A 131 9.01 5.45 -16.75
N ILE A 132 8.35 4.44 -17.34
CA ILE A 132 8.54 3.03 -16.95
C ILE A 132 9.97 2.57 -17.22
N GLU A 133 10.62 3.08 -18.28
CA GLU A 133 11.99 2.70 -18.63
C GLU A 133 12.99 3.14 -17.54
N GLN A 134 12.78 4.33 -16.96
CA GLN A 134 13.61 4.82 -15.85
C GLN A 134 13.41 3.97 -14.59
N TYR A 135 12.14 3.63 -14.29
CA TYR A 135 11.81 2.73 -13.19
C TYR A 135 12.45 1.35 -13.34
N ASP A 136 12.32 0.71 -14.51
CA ASP A 136 12.86 -0.62 -14.78
C ASP A 136 14.39 -0.63 -14.71
N LYS A 137 15.04 0.42 -15.25
CA LYS A 137 16.50 0.58 -15.16
C LYS A 137 16.97 0.73 -13.72
N TYR A 138 16.24 1.49 -12.91
CA TYR A 138 16.55 1.64 -11.49
C TYR A 138 16.42 0.29 -10.77
N LYS A 139 15.29 -0.41 -10.97
CA LYS A 139 15.01 -1.72 -10.36
C LYS A 139 15.95 -2.84 -10.78
N THR A 140 16.53 -2.75 -11.97
CA THR A 140 17.55 -3.71 -12.45
C THR A 140 18.88 -3.56 -11.71
N THR A 141 19.19 -2.35 -11.22
CA THR A 141 20.50 -2.03 -10.63
C THR A 141 20.46 -1.85 -9.11
N HIS A 142 19.28 -1.62 -8.54
CA HIS A 142 19.07 -1.36 -7.12
C HIS A 142 18.03 -2.31 -6.55
N THR A 143 18.43 -3.10 -5.56
CA THR A 143 17.50 -3.88 -4.74
C THR A 143 16.90 -2.96 -3.69
N SER A 144 15.58 -3.00 -3.53
CA SER A 144 14.93 -2.23 -2.47
C SER A 144 15.18 -2.87 -1.11
N PHE A 145 15.47 -2.02 -0.12
CA PHE A 145 15.60 -2.45 1.25
C PHE A 145 14.28 -3.01 1.80
N SER A 146 14.41 -3.98 2.69
CA SER A 146 13.29 -4.64 3.35
C SER A 146 13.65 -4.97 4.78
N ILE A 147 12.68 -4.86 5.69
CA ILE A 147 12.85 -5.27 7.08
C ILE A 147 12.21 -6.64 7.22
N LYS A 148 12.98 -7.61 7.73
CA LYS A 148 12.43 -8.93 8.02
C LYS A 148 11.70 -8.90 9.35
N PHE A 149 10.48 -9.42 9.35
CA PHE A 149 9.83 -9.79 10.60
C PHE A 149 10.49 -11.07 11.12
N ASP A 150 10.91 -11.07 12.38
CA ASP A 150 11.46 -12.23 13.06
C ASP A 150 10.42 -12.74 14.05
N ASP A 151 9.75 -13.84 13.68
CA ASP A 151 8.72 -14.51 14.48
C ASP A 151 9.31 -15.40 15.59
N SER A 152 10.64 -15.50 15.67
CA SER A 152 11.33 -16.29 16.68
C SER A 152 11.69 -15.50 17.95
N VAL A 153 11.48 -14.18 17.93
CA VAL A 153 11.77 -13.30 19.08
C VAL A 153 10.61 -13.39 20.09
N ASP A 154 10.87 -14.06 21.21
CA ASP A 154 9.94 -14.07 22.34
C ASP A 154 10.00 -12.74 23.09
N ASN A 155 9.16 -11.79 22.65
CA ASN A 155 9.03 -10.46 23.25
C ASN A 155 8.61 -10.48 24.74
N THR A 156 8.19 -11.64 25.28
CA THR A 156 7.78 -11.77 26.70
C THR A 156 8.94 -12.07 27.65
N ALA A 157 10.10 -12.48 27.11
CA ALA A 157 11.31 -12.80 27.86
C ALA A 157 12.42 -11.74 27.74
N GLU A 158 12.22 -10.71 26.91
CA GLU A 158 13.19 -9.62 26.71
C GLU A 158 13.32 -8.73 27.96
N THR A 159 14.54 -8.33 28.27
CA THR A 159 14.80 -7.24 29.23
C THR A 159 14.41 -5.88 28.63
N ASP A 160 14.18 -4.87 29.48
CA ASP A 160 13.87 -3.51 29.01
C ASP A 160 14.97 -2.95 28.09
N GLU A 161 16.23 -3.29 28.37
CA GLU A 161 17.42 -2.87 27.60
C GLU A 161 17.47 -3.54 26.21
N GLU A 162 17.16 -4.83 26.11
CA GLU A 162 17.07 -5.56 24.84
C GLU A 162 15.93 -5.03 23.98
N ARG A 163 14.78 -4.74 24.58
CA ARG A 163 13.63 -4.15 23.90
C ARG A 163 13.95 -2.76 23.34
N GLU A 164 14.62 -1.91 24.11
CA GLU A 164 15.06 -0.59 23.63
C GLU A 164 16.06 -0.71 22.47
N ALA A 165 17.00 -1.65 22.55
CA ALA A 165 17.96 -1.91 21.47
C ALA A 165 17.26 -2.40 20.20
N ARG A 166 16.27 -3.30 20.30
CA ARG A 166 15.45 -3.77 19.18
C ARG A 166 14.70 -2.61 18.53
N TYR A 167 14.08 -1.74 19.32
CA TYR A 167 13.35 -0.58 18.80
C TYR A 167 14.28 0.41 18.09
N ALA A 168 15.47 0.65 18.63
CA ALA A 168 16.46 1.50 17.99
C ALA A 168 16.95 0.93 16.65
N ALA A 169 17.18 -0.39 16.59
CA ALA A 169 17.56 -1.08 15.35
C ALA A 169 16.45 -0.98 14.29
N LEU A 170 15.20 -1.29 14.66
CA LEU A 170 14.04 -1.14 13.76
C LEU A 170 13.88 0.30 13.26
N GLN A 171 14.11 1.29 14.11
CA GLN A 171 14.07 2.69 13.69
C GLN A 171 15.17 3.03 12.69
N GLN A 172 16.37 2.48 12.85
CA GLN A 172 17.47 2.68 11.91
C GLN A 172 17.15 2.05 10.55
N ASP A 173 16.66 0.80 10.55
CA ASP A 173 16.24 0.09 9.34
C ASP A 173 15.10 0.83 8.63
N TRP A 174 14.16 1.38 9.41
CA TRP A 174 13.07 2.18 8.88
C TRP A 174 13.56 3.45 8.18
N ARG A 175 14.56 4.15 8.75
CA ARG A 175 15.19 5.31 8.09
C ARG A 175 15.86 4.91 6.78
N GLN A 176 16.48 3.73 6.72
CA GLN A 176 17.07 3.21 5.49
C GLN A 176 16.00 2.95 4.43
N TYR A 177 14.86 2.36 4.81
CA TYR A 177 13.71 2.19 3.91
C TYR A 177 13.21 3.52 3.33
N LEU A 178 13.09 4.56 4.16
CA LEU A 178 12.63 5.87 3.70
C LEU A 178 13.62 6.52 2.73
N ASP A 179 14.92 6.46 3.02
CA ASP A 179 15.97 6.98 2.14
C ASP A 179 15.99 6.25 0.79
N ASP A 180 15.89 4.92 0.81
CA ASP A 180 15.82 4.11 -0.42
C ASP A 180 14.57 4.42 -1.25
N SER A 181 13.42 4.61 -0.59
CA SER A 181 12.17 4.99 -1.24
C SER A 181 12.25 6.39 -1.86
N GLU A 182 12.91 7.32 -1.18
CA GLU A 182 13.14 8.68 -1.69
C GLU A 182 14.12 8.68 -2.87
N ARG A 183 15.16 7.84 -2.85
CA ARG A 183 16.09 7.66 -3.98
C ARG A 183 15.39 7.10 -5.20
N LEU A 184 14.54 6.08 -5.04
CA LEU A 184 13.70 5.54 -6.12
C LEU A 184 12.83 6.65 -6.71
N LEU A 185 12.11 7.37 -5.85
CA LEU A 185 11.19 8.41 -6.25
C LEU A 185 11.91 9.57 -6.98
N LYS A 186 13.07 9.99 -6.49
CA LYS A 186 13.90 11.04 -7.11
C LYS A 186 14.50 10.61 -8.45
N ASN A 187 14.80 9.33 -8.63
CA ASN A 187 15.35 8.83 -9.89
C ASN A 187 14.31 8.81 -11.01
N VAL A 188 13.08 8.41 -10.69
CA VAL A 188 12.00 8.20 -11.67
C VAL A 188 11.13 9.43 -11.87
N ALA A 189 10.81 10.16 -10.79
CA ALA A 189 9.89 11.30 -10.80
C ALA A 189 10.57 12.60 -10.36
N GLY A 190 11.90 12.66 -10.43
CA GLY A 190 12.70 13.77 -9.91
C GLY A 190 12.31 15.14 -10.45
N ASP A 191 11.91 15.23 -11.71
CA ASP A 191 11.53 16.50 -12.33
C ASP A 191 10.12 16.94 -11.92
N TRP A 192 9.19 15.99 -11.75
CA TRP A 192 7.84 16.27 -11.25
C TRP A 192 7.87 16.74 -9.78
N ILE A 193 8.71 16.13 -8.94
CA ILE A 193 8.82 16.48 -7.51
C ILE A 193 9.42 17.88 -7.30
N LYS A 194 10.30 18.33 -8.19
CA LYS A 194 10.91 19.68 -8.08
C LYS A 194 9.89 20.78 -8.33
N ASN A 195 8.87 20.52 -9.16
CA ASN A 195 7.85 21.50 -9.49
C ASN A 195 6.48 20.81 -9.67
N PRO A 196 5.82 20.41 -8.56
CA PRO A 196 4.49 19.86 -8.61
C PRO A 196 3.49 21.02 -8.79
N GLU A 197 3.48 21.65 -9.98
CA GLU A 197 2.76 22.93 -10.27
C GLU A 197 1.29 22.97 -9.87
N GLN A 198 0.67 21.81 -9.65
CA GLN A 198 -0.74 21.67 -9.31
C GLN A 198 -0.98 20.76 -8.09
N TYR A 199 0.06 20.38 -7.35
CA TYR A 199 -0.06 19.48 -6.21
C TYR A 199 0.71 19.97 -4.99
N GLU A 200 0.14 19.70 -3.82
CA GLU A 200 0.73 19.97 -2.51
C GLU A 200 1.00 18.66 -1.78
N LEU A 201 2.19 18.52 -1.21
CA LEU A 201 2.55 17.35 -0.40
C LEU A 201 1.77 17.40 0.93
N ALA A 202 1.10 16.30 1.25
CA ALA A 202 0.41 16.13 2.51
C ALA A 202 1.40 15.91 3.68
N GLU A 203 1.01 16.33 4.88
CA GLU A 203 1.74 16.03 6.12
C GLU A 203 1.56 14.56 6.59
N HIS A 204 0.68 13.80 5.93
CA HIS A 204 0.37 12.41 6.26
C HIS A 204 0.57 11.49 5.07
N GLY A 205 0.79 10.21 5.37
CA GLY A 205 0.75 9.11 4.42
C GLY A 205 -0.60 8.39 4.49
N TYR A 206 -0.81 7.45 3.58
CA TYR A 206 -1.89 6.48 3.72
C TYR A 206 -1.35 5.11 4.08
N ILE A 207 -2.14 4.38 4.85
CA ILE A 207 -1.97 2.96 5.08
C ILE A 207 -3.31 2.25 4.85
N VAL A 208 -3.24 1.13 4.14
CA VAL A 208 -4.43 0.36 3.75
C VAL A 208 -4.16 -1.11 4.06
N LYS A 209 -5.11 -1.78 4.71
CA LYS A 209 -5.04 -3.25 4.87
C LYS A 209 -5.26 -3.88 3.50
N THR A 210 -4.41 -4.82 3.09
CA THR A 210 -4.46 -5.39 1.71
C THR A 210 -5.84 -5.97 1.35
N ALA A 211 -6.60 -6.42 2.35
CA ALA A 211 -7.96 -6.92 2.17
C ALA A 211 -9.06 -5.84 1.97
N GLN A 212 -8.77 -4.55 2.15
CA GLN A 212 -9.76 -3.44 2.19
C GLN A 212 -9.63 -2.41 1.04
N SER A 213 -8.98 -2.75 -0.07
CA SER A 213 -8.73 -1.80 -1.17
C SER A 213 -10.03 -1.18 -1.72
N GLY A 214 -10.22 0.12 -1.46
CA GLY A 214 -11.44 0.88 -1.73
C GLY A 214 -11.54 1.34 -3.20
N GLY A 215 -12.55 0.82 -3.90
CA GLY A 215 -12.89 1.17 -5.28
C GLY A 215 -14.13 0.38 -5.74
N ALA A 216 -14.51 0.39 -7.02
CA ALA A 216 -15.58 -0.49 -7.54
C ALA A 216 -15.31 -1.98 -7.23
N SER A 217 -14.03 -2.31 -7.15
CA SER A 217 -13.48 -3.58 -6.69
C SER A 217 -13.90 -3.93 -5.26
N PHE A 218 -14.17 -2.97 -4.37
CA PHE A 218 -14.70 -3.24 -3.03
C PHE A 218 -16.03 -4.00 -3.07
N HIS A 219 -16.94 -3.64 -3.97
CA HIS A 219 -18.21 -4.35 -4.13
C HIS A 219 -18.02 -5.74 -4.72
N ILE A 220 -17.04 -5.89 -5.61
CA ILE A 220 -16.67 -7.18 -6.21
C ILE A 220 -15.99 -8.08 -5.17
N LEU A 221 -15.07 -7.53 -4.37
CA LEU A 221 -14.41 -8.19 -3.24
C LEU A 221 -15.45 -8.60 -2.18
N SER A 222 -16.38 -7.71 -1.83
CA SER A 222 -17.50 -8.01 -0.92
C SER A 222 -18.39 -9.14 -1.44
N LEU A 223 -18.60 -9.21 -2.76
CA LEU A 223 -19.30 -10.33 -3.39
C LEU A 223 -18.51 -11.62 -3.26
N TYR A 224 -17.20 -11.61 -3.54
CA TYR A 224 -16.34 -12.78 -3.33
C TYR A 224 -16.31 -13.21 -1.86
N ASP A 225 -16.23 -12.27 -0.92
CA ASP A 225 -16.28 -12.53 0.52
C ASP A 225 -17.60 -13.18 0.93
N HIS A 226 -18.72 -12.66 0.45
CA HIS A 226 -20.03 -13.26 0.67
C HIS A 226 -20.15 -14.65 0.05
N LEU A 227 -19.57 -14.88 -1.14
CA LEU A 227 -19.55 -16.20 -1.78
C LEU A 227 -18.69 -17.21 -1.01
N LEU A 228 -17.54 -16.78 -0.46
CA LEU A 228 -16.67 -17.58 0.39
C LEU A 228 -17.36 -17.94 1.72
N VAL A 229 -18.09 -17.00 2.32
CA VAL A 229 -18.84 -17.21 3.58
C VAL A 229 -20.05 -18.11 3.35
N CYS A 230 -20.85 -17.87 2.32
CA CYS A 230 -22.07 -18.63 2.07
C CYS A 230 -21.84 -20.02 1.45
N LYS A 231 -20.65 -20.30 0.89
CA LYS A 231 -20.28 -21.57 0.20
C LYS A 231 -21.32 -22.04 -0.83
N LYS A 232 -22.13 -21.11 -1.36
CA LYS A 232 -23.21 -21.40 -2.31
C LYS A 232 -22.61 -21.99 -3.58
N ASP A 233 -23.31 -22.93 -4.21
CA ASP A 233 -22.84 -23.50 -5.45
C ASP A 233 -22.98 -22.49 -6.59
N VAL A 234 -21.86 -22.14 -7.23
CA VAL A 234 -21.81 -21.13 -8.29
C VAL A 234 -21.31 -21.82 -9.55
N PRO A 235 -22.23 -22.28 -10.43
CA PRO A 235 -21.91 -23.09 -11.61
C PRO A 235 -20.96 -22.40 -12.62
N LEU A 236 -20.86 -21.08 -12.55
CA LEU A 236 -19.95 -20.28 -13.39
C LEU A 236 -18.48 -20.56 -13.08
N PHE A 237 -18.10 -20.80 -11.82
CA PHE A 237 -16.71 -21.17 -11.49
C PHE A 237 -16.36 -22.51 -12.13
N ASN A 238 -17.27 -23.50 -12.11
CA ASN A 238 -17.01 -24.81 -12.72
C ASN A 238 -16.84 -24.79 -14.25
N ARG A 239 -17.14 -23.66 -14.91
CA ARG A 239 -17.09 -23.51 -16.36
C ARG A 239 -15.96 -22.62 -16.87
N PHE A 240 -15.42 -21.76 -16.00
CA PHE A 240 -14.42 -20.73 -16.35
C PHE A 240 -13.17 -20.77 -15.45
N ALA A 241 -13.15 -21.65 -14.45
CA ALA A 241 -11.95 -22.00 -13.69
C ALA A 241 -11.11 -23.05 -14.42
#